data_AF-A0A1W6WFN3-F1
#
_entry.id   AF-A0A1W6WFN3-F1
#
_cell.length_a   1.000
_cell.length_b   1.000
_cell.length_c   1.000
_cell.angle_alpha   90.00
_cell.angle_beta   90.00
_cell.angle_gamma   90.00
#
_symmetry.space_group_name_H-M   'P 1'
#
loop_
_entity.id
_entity.type
_entity.pdbx_description
1 polymer ?
#
loop_
_entity_poly.entity_id
_entity_poly.type
_entity_poly.pdbx_seq_one_letter_code
_entity_poly.pdbx_strand_id
1 'polypeptide(L)'
;MEKNTYFEAMRDTAIAYNEAQAIREKERDAMIAADNWDGVKAFDKREKEEFPSPFTAGQNKALVLYDRSLRNGADAFEVDDLPWDHEMADFVDTLRKAGITAIVVTDQSTGLMDGIYELTALGYQMRGLKTVTRADDHRFGSKEPERKNGIEFQL
;
A
#
# COMPACT_ATOMS: atom_id res chain seq x y z
N MET A 1 -13.57 9.27 1.36
CA MET A 1 -13.57 7.99 0.63
C MET A 1 -14.36 6.98 1.45
N GLU A 2 -15.12 6.09 0.81
CA GLU A 2 -15.88 5.05 1.52
C GLU A 2 -15.07 3.75 1.63
N LYS A 3 -15.50 2.86 2.53
CA LYS A 3 -14.90 1.53 2.65
C LYS A 3 -15.13 0.71 1.40
N ASN A 4 -14.10 -0.01 0.98
CA ASN A 4 -14.07 -0.87 -0.19
C ASN A 4 -13.96 -2.34 0.24
N THR A 5 -14.97 -3.15 -0.09
CA THR A 5 -15.06 -4.55 0.37
C THR A 5 -13.88 -5.42 -0.04
N TYR A 6 -13.29 -5.17 -1.22
CA TYR A 6 -12.11 -5.90 -1.69
C TYR A 6 -10.89 -5.60 -0.83
N PHE A 7 -10.63 -4.32 -0.55
CA PHE A 7 -9.52 -3.95 0.33
C PHE A 7 -9.74 -4.34 1.79
N GLU A 8 -10.98 -4.32 2.31
CA GLU A 8 -11.25 -4.84 3.65
C GLU A 8 -10.90 -6.34 3.74
N ALA A 9 -11.28 -7.14 2.74
CA ALA A 9 -10.91 -8.56 2.68
C ALA A 9 -9.40 -8.79 2.56
N MET A 10 -8.70 -7.96 1.78
CA MET A 10 -7.23 -7.97 1.75
C MET A 10 -6.63 -7.65 3.12
N ARG A 11 -7.18 -6.66 3.83
CA ARG A 11 -6.73 -6.27 5.17
C ARG A 11 -6.90 -7.41 6.17
N ASP A 12 -8.05 -8.07 6.17
CA ASP A 12 -8.32 -9.20 7.06
C ASP A 12 -7.34 -10.36 6.79
N THR A 13 -7.01 -10.61 5.52
CA THR A 13 -6.00 -11.60 5.12
C THR A 13 -4.61 -11.22 5.63
N ALA A 14 -4.21 -9.94 5.48
CA ALA A 14 -2.92 -9.45 5.98
C ALA A 14 -2.83 -9.54 7.51
N ILE A 15 -3.91 -9.18 8.23
CA ILE A 15 -3.97 -9.29 9.69
C ILE A 15 -3.77 -10.74 10.12
N ALA A 16 -4.55 -11.68 9.56
CA ALA A 16 -4.44 -13.09 9.91
C ALA A 16 -3.04 -13.66 9.62
N TYR A 17 -2.43 -13.28 8.50
CA TYR A 17 -1.06 -13.66 8.17
C TYR A 17 -0.06 -13.12 9.20
N ASN A 18 -0.13 -11.83 9.54
CA ASN A 18 0.76 -11.17 10.49
C ASN A 18 0.61 -11.72 11.92
N GLU A 19 -0.62 -12.01 12.36
CA GLU A 19 -0.87 -12.65 13.66
C GLU A 19 -0.25 -14.05 13.73
N ALA A 20 -0.42 -14.86 12.67
CA ALA A 20 0.19 -16.18 12.60
C ALA A 20 1.73 -16.09 12.57
N GLN A 21 2.30 -15.13 11.82
CA GLN A 21 3.73 -14.88 11.78
C GLN A 21 4.26 -14.45 13.16
N ALA A 22 3.60 -13.53 13.85
CA ALA A 22 4.01 -13.07 15.18
C ALA A 22 4.02 -14.19 16.23
N ILE A 23 3.17 -15.22 16.08
CA ILE A 23 3.23 -16.41 16.93
C ILE A 23 4.51 -17.21 16.64
N ARG A 24 4.85 -17.43 15.37
CA ARG A 24 6.06 -18.18 14.97
C ARG A 24 7.35 -17.42 15.27
N GLU A 25 7.34 -16.09 15.17
CA GLU A 25 8.50 -15.24 15.50
C GLU A 25 8.93 -15.37 16.96
N LYS A 26 8.02 -15.72 17.88
CA LYS A 26 8.40 -16.06 19.26
C LYS A 26 9.34 -17.27 19.34
N GLU A 27 9.21 -18.24 18.44
CA GLU A 27 10.14 -19.37 18.34
C GLU A 27 11.51 -18.87 17.89
N ARG A 28 11.54 -17.98 16.90
CA ARG A 28 12.77 -17.35 16.38
C ARG A 28 13.48 -16.54 17.46
N ASP A 29 12.75 -15.74 18.22
CA ASP A 29 13.29 -14.93 19.32
C ASP A 29 13.87 -15.80 20.44
N ALA A 30 13.23 -16.93 20.76
CA ALA A 30 13.78 -17.90 21.70
C ALA A 30 15.09 -18.54 21.19
N MET A 31 15.21 -18.80 19.88
CA MET A 31 16.46 -19.29 19.28
C MET A 31 17.57 -18.23 19.35
N ILE A 32 17.26 -16.95 19.11
CA ILE A 32 18.20 -15.83 19.27
C ILE A 32 18.66 -15.71 20.72
N ALA A 33 17.72 -15.76 21.67
CA ALA A 33 18.04 -15.68 23.10
C ALA A 33 18.94 -16.84 23.58
N ALA A 34 18.86 -17.99 22.91
CA ALA A 34 19.70 -19.16 23.16
C ALA A 34 21.02 -19.18 22.35
N ASP A 35 21.32 -18.11 21.58
CA ASP A 35 22.47 -18.03 20.67
C ASP A 35 22.52 -19.15 19.60
N ASN A 36 21.35 -19.73 19.27
CA ASN A 36 21.22 -20.82 18.31
C ASN A 36 21.02 -20.29 16.88
N TRP A 37 22.09 -19.76 16.29
CA TRP A 37 22.04 -19.18 14.95
C TRP A 37 21.77 -20.16 13.82
N ASP A 38 22.14 -21.43 13.97
CA ASP A 38 21.81 -22.45 12.96
C ASP A 38 20.30 -22.77 12.98
N GLY A 39 19.69 -22.76 14.16
CA GLY A 39 18.23 -22.81 14.32
C GLY A 39 17.53 -21.62 13.67
N VAL A 40 18.03 -20.39 13.88
CA VAL A 40 17.50 -19.17 13.24
C VAL A 40 17.55 -19.28 11.71
N LYS A 41 18.67 -19.74 11.14
CA LYS A 41 18.78 -19.92 9.67
C LYS A 41 17.80 -20.96 9.13
N ALA A 42 17.62 -22.08 9.85
CA ALA A 42 16.68 -23.12 9.47
C ALA A 42 15.23 -22.63 9.55
N PHE A 43 14.89 -21.86 10.60
CA PHE A 43 13.60 -21.19 10.75
C PHE A 43 13.35 -20.21 9.60
N ASP A 44 14.29 -19.31 9.31
CA ASP A 44 14.14 -18.29 8.26
C ASP A 44 13.94 -18.94 6.87
N LYS A 45 14.63 -20.05 6.61
CA LYS A 45 14.42 -20.85 5.39
C LYS A 45 13.01 -21.43 5.34
N ARG A 46 12.56 -22.07 6.42
CA ARG A 46 11.20 -22.65 6.53
C ARG A 46 10.13 -21.58 6.33
N GLU A 47 10.26 -20.42 6.98
CA GLU A 47 9.30 -19.32 6.86
C GLU A 47 9.13 -18.90 5.40
N LYS A 48 10.24 -18.75 4.66
CA LYS A 48 10.20 -18.36 3.26
C LYS A 48 9.58 -19.44 2.35
N GLU A 49 9.81 -20.72 2.65
CA GLU A 49 9.34 -21.84 1.82
C GLU A 49 7.88 -22.21 2.09
N GLU A 50 7.45 -22.19 3.36
CA GLU A 50 6.14 -22.68 3.78
C GLU A 50 5.11 -21.56 3.96
N PHE A 51 5.55 -20.33 4.26
CA PHE A 51 4.67 -19.20 4.58
C PHE A 51 5.03 -17.96 3.74
N PRO A 52 4.93 -18.02 2.40
CA PRO A 52 5.15 -16.84 1.57
C PRO A 52 4.12 -15.74 1.89
N SER A 53 4.53 -14.47 1.73
CA SER A 53 3.63 -13.32 1.83
C SER A 53 2.38 -13.53 0.97
N PRO A 54 1.17 -13.24 1.49
CA PRO A 54 -0.07 -13.42 0.74
C PRO A 54 -0.20 -12.45 -0.43
N PHE A 55 0.59 -11.37 -0.41
CA PHE A 55 0.52 -10.28 -1.39
C PHE A 55 1.90 -9.93 -1.94
N THR A 56 1.92 -9.54 -3.20
CA THR A 56 3.08 -8.90 -3.84
C THR A 56 3.28 -7.48 -3.30
N ALA A 57 4.44 -6.88 -3.58
CA ALA A 57 4.74 -5.53 -3.11
C ALA A 57 3.78 -4.47 -3.70
N GLY A 58 3.38 -4.60 -4.98
CA GLY A 58 2.38 -3.73 -5.60
C GLY A 58 0.99 -3.85 -4.99
N GLN A 59 0.55 -5.08 -4.68
CA GLN A 59 -0.71 -5.34 -3.94
C GLN A 59 -0.70 -4.70 -2.55
N ASN A 60 0.41 -4.87 -1.81
CA ASN A 60 0.59 -4.25 -0.50
C ASN A 60 0.60 -2.72 -0.59
N LYS A 61 1.25 -2.14 -1.60
CA LYS A 61 1.25 -0.69 -1.83
C LYS A 61 -0.18 -0.16 -2.01
N ALA A 62 -1.00 -0.84 -2.81
CA ALA A 62 -2.40 -0.47 -3.01
C ALA A 62 -3.19 -0.49 -1.69
N LEU A 63 -3.03 -1.54 -0.87
CA LEU A 63 -3.68 -1.64 0.44
C LEU A 63 -3.23 -0.52 1.40
N VAL A 64 -1.93 -0.23 1.47
CA VAL A 64 -1.38 0.84 2.32
C VAL A 64 -1.93 2.21 1.93
N LEU A 65 -2.01 2.50 0.62
CA LEU A 65 -2.54 3.77 0.13
C LEU A 65 -4.05 3.89 0.36
N TYR A 66 -4.80 2.79 0.23
CA TYR A 66 -6.21 2.73 0.61
C TYR A 66 -6.39 3.04 2.10
N ASP A 67 -5.68 2.33 2.99
CA ASP A 67 -5.77 2.52 4.45
C ASP A 67 -5.40 3.95 4.84
N ARG A 68 -4.36 4.51 4.21
CA ARG A 68 -3.93 5.89 4.44
C ARG A 68 -4.97 6.90 3.99
N SER A 69 -5.52 6.74 2.78
CA SER A 69 -6.58 7.60 2.25
C SER A 69 -7.81 7.59 3.16
N LEU A 70 -8.19 6.42 3.68
CA LEU A 70 -9.32 6.26 4.61
C LEU A 70 -9.04 6.93 5.95
N ARG A 71 -7.87 6.66 6.54
CA ARG A 71 -7.44 7.24 7.83
C ARG A 71 -7.37 8.77 7.79
N ASN A 72 -6.95 9.32 6.65
CA ASN A 72 -6.80 10.75 6.47
C ASN A 72 -8.11 11.45 6.08
N GLY A 73 -9.22 10.72 5.93
CA GLY A 73 -10.49 11.29 5.46
C GLY A 73 -10.37 11.89 4.06
N ALA A 74 -9.56 11.28 3.19
CA ALA A 74 -9.31 11.80 1.84
C ALA A 74 -10.60 11.77 0.99
N ASP A 75 -10.83 12.82 0.21
CA ASP A 75 -11.96 12.92 -0.73
C ASP A 75 -11.75 12.14 -2.05
N ALA A 76 -10.56 11.59 -2.27
CA ALA A 76 -10.21 10.73 -3.40
C ALA A 76 -9.31 9.57 -2.95
N PHE A 77 -9.13 8.56 -3.82
CA PHE A 77 -8.05 7.59 -3.64
C PHE A 77 -6.72 8.27 -3.94
N GLU A 78 -6.00 8.63 -2.90
CA GLU A 78 -4.76 9.38 -2.99
C GLU A 78 -3.56 8.43 -3.11
N VAL A 79 -2.71 8.71 -4.09
CA VAL A 79 -1.45 8.01 -4.32
C VAL A 79 -0.33 9.01 -4.00
N ASP A 80 0.07 9.05 -2.74
CA ASP A 80 1.08 9.99 -2.24
C ASP A 80 2.52 9.48 -2.37
N ASP A 81 2.68 8.23 -2.81
CA ASP A 81 3.94 7.56 -3.08
C ASP A 81 3.67 6.48 -4.14
N LEU A 82 4.12 6.71 -5.38
CA LEU A 82 3.92 5.74 -6.46
C LEU A 82 4.71 4.46 -6.20
N PRO A 83 4.21 3.29 -6.63
CA PRO A 83 4.98 2.05 -6.57
C PRO A 83 6.20 2.13 -7.49
N TRP A 84 7.19 1.28 -7.23
CA TRP A 84 8.30 1.09 -8.16
C TRP A 84 7.80 0.45 -9.47
N ASP A 85 8.59 0.59 -10.52
CA ASP A 85 8.33 0.05 -11.86
C ASP A 85 7.85 -1.42 -11.87
N HIS A 86 8.58 -2.29 -11.18
CA HIS A 86 8.31 -3.71 -11.06
C HIS A 86 7.09 -4.05 -10.19
N GLU A 87 6.53 -3.08 -9.47
CA GLU A 87 5.35 -3.21 -8.61
C GLU A 87 4.08 -2.64 -9.28
N MET A 88 4.24 -1.76 -10.28
CA MET A 88 3.16 -0.96 -10.85
C MET A 88 2.05 -1.81 -11.48
N ALA A 89 2.41 -2.91 -12.16
CA ALA A 89 1.43 -3.78 -12.81
C ALA A 89 0.46 -4.43 -11.81
N ASP A 90 1.00 -4.99 -10.73
CA ASP A 90 0.20 -5.59 -9.65
C ASP A 90 -0.61 -4.54 -8.89
N PHE A 91 -0.03 -3.35 -8.68
CA PHE A 91 -0.73 -2.22 -8.09
C PHE A 91 -1.98 -1.85 -8.90
N VAL A 92 -1.84 -1.61 -10.21
CA VAL A 92 -2.96 -1.25 -11.09
C VAL A 92 -4.01 -2.37 -11.18
N ASP A 93 -3.58 -3.63 -11.28
CA ASP A 93 -4.51 -4.77 -11.28
C ASP A 93 -5.32 -4.86 -9.97
N THR A 94 -4.68 -4.57 -8.85
CA THR A 94 -5.33 -4.51 -7.53
C THR A 94 -6.39 -3.41 -7.49
N LEU A 95 -6.08 -2.21 -7.98
CA LEU A 95 -7.05 -1.11 -8.07
C LEU A 95 -8.26 -1.50 -8.94
N ARG A 96 -8.01 -2.15 -10.08
CA ARG A 96 -9.08 -2.64 -10.97
C ARG A 96 -9.98 -3.65 -10.29
N LYS A 97 -9.41 -4.65 -9.61
CA LYS A 97 -10.16 -5.67 -8.85
C LYS A 97 -10.98 -5.05 -7.72
N ALA A 98 -10.47 -3.98 -7.11
CA ALA A 98 -11.19 -3.18 -6.12
C ALA A 98 -12.25 -2.25 -6.73
N GLY A 99 -12.34 -2.13 -8.05
CA GLY A 99 -13.26 -1.20 -8.72
C GLY A 99 -12.86 0.27 -8.62
N ILE A 100 -11.60 0.57 -8.29
CA ILE A 100 -11.07 1.92 -8.25
C ILE A 100 -10.68 2.36 -9.66
N THR A 101 -11.50 3.22 -10.26
CA THR A 101 -11.31 3.72 -11.64
C THR A 101 -10.64 5.09 -11.71
N ALA A 102 -10.57 5.82 -10.60
CA ALA A 102 -9.95 7.13 -10.53
C ALA A 102 -9.03 7.24 -9.31
N ILE A 103 -7.83 7.78 -9.52
CA ILE A 103 -6.82 8.05 -8.50
C ILE A 103 -6.31 9.48 -8.64
N VAL A 104 -5.80 10.04 -7.53
CA VAL A 104 -5.09 11.33 -7.56
C VAL A 104 -3.67 11.12 -7.06
N VAL A 105 -2.70 11.30 -7.95
CA VAL A 105 -1.27 11.19 -7.61
C VAL A 105 -0.81 12.51 -7.01
N THR A 106 -0.41 12.48 -5.75
CA THR A 106 0.19 13.61 -5.02
C THR A 106 1.66 13.38 -4.69
N ASP A 107 2.24 12.30 -5.22
CA ASP A 107 3.66 11.99 -5.11
C ASP A 107 4.53 13.17 -5.65
N GLN A 108 5.63 13.44 -4.95
CA GLN A 108 6.62 14.47 -5.26
C GLN A 108 8.04 13.89 -5.34
N SER A 109 8.15 12.57 -5.42
CA SER A 109 9.41 11.85 -5.54
C SER A 109 10.08 12.13 -6.89
N THR A 110 11.36 11.74 -6.98
CA THR A 110 12.13 11.82 -8.22
C THR A 110 11.63 10.84 -9.29
N GLY A 111 10.87 9.80 -8.91
CA GLY A 111 10.31 8.79 -9.82
C GLY A 111 8.97 9.18 -10.44
N LEU A 112 8.40 10.34 -10.07
CA LEU A 112 7.06 10.76 -10.49
C LEU A 112 6.87 10.71 -12.01
N MET A 113 7.84 11.20 -12.78
CA MET A 113 7.71 11.26 -14.24
C MET A 113 7.60 9.85 -14.85
N ASP A 114 8.44 8.91 -14.42
CA ASP A 114 8.42 7.54 -14.93
C ASP A 114 7.11 6.84 -14.55
N GLY A 115 6.67 6.99 -13.29
CA GLY A 115 5.41 6.42 -12.83
C GLY A 115 4.17 6.97 -13.57
N ILE A 116 4.17 8.25 -13.99
CA ILE A 116 3.11 8.81 -14.84
C ILE A 116 3.07 8.10 -16.21
N TYR A 117 4.23 7.85 -16.84
CA TYR A 117 4.29 7.13 -18.11
C TYR A 117 3.86 5.68 -17.95
N GLU A 118 4.21 5.02 -16.84
CA GLU A 118 3.79 3.65 -16.57
C GLU A 118 2.29 3.52 -16.32
N LEU A 119 1.70 4.42 -15.53
CA LEU A 119 0.24 4.49 -15.36
C LEU A 119 -0.46 4.65 -16.71
N THR A 120 0.07 5.52 -17.56
CA THR A 120 -0.45 5.75 -18.92
C THR A 120 -0.32 4.50 -19.79
N ALA A 121 0.83 3.81 -19.75
CA ALA A 121 1.06 2.57 -20.47
C ALA A 121 0.14 1.44 -19.99
N LEU A 122 -0.22 1.45 -18.70
CA LEU A 122 -1.18 0.53 -18.10
C LEU A 122 -2.62 0.95 -18.32
N GLY A 123 -2.90 2.01 -19.07
CA GLY A 123 -4.25 2.37 -19.53
C GLY A 123 -4.95 3.47 -18.74
N TYR A 124 -4.31 4.06 -17.74
CA TYR A 124 -4.83 5.29 -17.13
C TYR A 124 -4.70 6.48 -18.09
N GLN A 125 -5.66 7.38 -18.03
CA GLN A 125 -5.65 8.66 -18.73
C GLN A 125 -5.46 9.79 -17.73
N MET A 126 -4.44 10.61 -17.93
CA MET A 126 -4.27 11.86 -17.17
C MET A 126 -5.40 12.82 -17.50
N ARG A 127 -6.22 13.20 -16.50
CA ARG A 127 -7.35 14.12 -16.66
C ARG A 127 -6.96 15.58 -16.43
N GLY A 128 -6.03 15.82 -15.50
CA GLY A 128 -5.56 17.17 -15.18
C GLY A 128 -5.22 17.33 -13.71
N LEU A 129 -5.05 18.58 -13.29
CA LEU A 129 -4.73 18.92 -11.91
C LEU A 129 -5.96 18.74 -11.00
N LYS A 130 -5.74 18.16 -9.82
CA LYS A 130 -6.77 18.00 -8.78
C LYS A 130 -6.15 18.21 -7.40
N THR A 131 -6.88 18.86 -6.51
CA THR A 131 -6.50 18.99 -5.10
C THR A 131 -7.25 17.95 -4.29
N VAL A 132 -6.52 17.14 -3.52
CA VAL A 132 -7.07 16.21 -2.52
C VAL A 132 -7.25 16.96 -1.21
N THR A 133 -8.42 16.81 -0.58
CA THR A 133 -8.66 17.26 0.79
C THR A 133 -8.58 16.06 1.73
N ARG A 134 -7.72 16.16 2.75
CA ARG A 134 -7.59 15.18 3.83
C ARG A 134 -8.28 15.75 5.08
N ALA A 135 -9.56 15.38 5.27
CA ALA A 135 -10.38 15.95 6.33
C ALA A 135 -9.82 15.70 7.75
N ASP A 136 -9.17 14.55 7.93
CA ASP A 136 -8.72 14.06 9.23
C ASP A 136 -7.18 14.18 9.42
N ASP A 137 -6.44 14.63 8.40
CA ASP A 137 -4.99 14.87 8.51
C ASP A 137 -4.71 16.26 9.12
N HIS A 138 -4.66 16.30 10.44
CA HIS A 138 -4.42 17.49 11.24
C HIS A 138 -2.96 17.61 11.69
N ARG A 139 -2.07 17.93 10.76
CA ARG A 139 -0.64 18.07 11.07
C ARG A 139 -0.37 19.27 11.98
N PHE A 140 0.60 19.10 12.88
CA PHE A 140 1.13 20.15 13.75
C PHE A 140 0.08 20.88 14.62
N GLY A 141 -1.00 20.19 15.01
CA GLY A 141 -2.05 20.76 15.85
C GLY A 141 -2.99 21.72 15.11
N SER A 142 -2.93 21.76 13.78
CA SER A 142 -3.92 22.45 12.96
C SER A 142 -5.32 21.84 13.15
N LYS A 143 -6.36 22.66 13.14
CA LYS A 143 -7.76 22.21 13.06
C LYS A 143 -8.29 22.18 11.62
N GLU A 144 -7.54 22.75 10.70
CA GLU A 144 -7.92 22.80 9.28
C GLU A 144 -7.55 21.50 8.58
N PRO A 145 -8.37 21.03 7.62
CA PRO A 145 -8.02 19.93 6.73
C PRO A 145 -6.73 20.21 5.94
N GLU A 146 -5.91 19.19 5.73
CA GLU A 146 -4.77 19.30 4.82
C GLU A 146 -5.25 19.25 3.36
N ARG A 147 -4.59 20.02 2.49
CA ARG A 147 -4.83 20.02 1.04
C ARG A 147 -3.55 19.68 0.29
N LYS A 148 -3.63 18.72 -0.64
CA LYS A 148 -2.50 18.30 -1.49
C LYS A 148 -2.83 18.51 -2.95
N ASN A 149 -1.95 19.17 -3.68
CA ASN A 149 -2.06 19.29 -5.12
C ASN A 149 -1.53 18.00 -5.77
N GLY A 150 -2.26 17.51 -6.76
CA GLY A 150 -1.91 16.32 -7.49
C GLY A 150 -2.46 16.32 -8.91
N ILE A 151 -2.36 15.16 -9.54
CA ILE A 151 -2.81 14.89 -10.90
C ILE A 151 -3.84 13.77 -10.84
N GLU A 152 -5.02 14.00 -11.39
CA GLU A 152 -6.04 12.98 -11.51
C GLU A 152 -5.77 12.08 -12.72
N PHE A 153 -5.84 10.78 -12.48
CA PHE A 153 -5.79 9.73 -13.49
C PHE A 153 -7.07 8.92 -13.44
N GLN A 154 -7.57 8.53 -14.61
CA GLN A 154 -8.77 7.70 -14.74
C GLN A 154 -8.58 6.55 -15.74
N LEU A 155 -9.01 5.34 -15.40
CA LEU A 155 -9.07 4.17 -16.30
C LEU A 155 -10.20 4.29 -17.34
#